data_AF-A0A836CK55-F1
#
_entry.id   AF-A0A836CK55-F1
#
_cell.length_a   1.000
_cell.length_b   1.000
_cell.length_c   1.000
_cell.angle_alpha   90.00
_cell.angle_beta   90.00
_cell.angle_gamma   90.00
#
_symmetry.space_group_name_H-M   'P 1'
#
loop_
_entity.id
_entity.type
_entity.pdbx_description
1 polymer ?
#
loop_
_entity_poly.entity_id
_entity_poly.type
_entity_poly.pdbx_seq_one_letter_code
_entity_poly.pdbx_strand_id
1 'polypeptide(L)'
;MTGGAPSDSAASSDTPLKTNLMETLSSVKAGPCGDEIYCMVTHQHLPRHVVTGEHLLPRAWNTLNKTLFGFADIDDVRNGVLMLGVIARAYARFQLCLIPQLVPPLSYAIVVHVLDPNLRNKTLVSALPQEYGECCPSNAADDAQLTALLTTRLGGTTFGDLHGTKVTADPDRQTDYPSDPLLGPYARVLYWQTLRCMCEARQKRWPAEFLPQLDIASIAPGYAERVNVWQACSHRVSGAVASDAAGSDEVSD
;
A
#
# COMPACT_ATOMS: atom_id res chain seq x y z
N MET A 1 -20.86 -40.18 -24.31
CA MET A 1 -20.03 -39.10 -24.89
C MET A 1 -20.10 -37.93 -23.92
N THR A 2 -19.12 -37.86 -23.02
CA THR A 2 -19.03 -36.88 -21.92
C THR A 2 -18.28 -35.65 -22.41
N GLY A 3 -19.02 -34.58 -22.70
CA GLY A 3 -18.45 -33.26 -22.97
C GLY A 3 -18.18 -32.54 -21.66
N GLY A 4 -16.97 -32.68 -21.11
CA GLY A 4 -16.48 -31.84 -20.02
C GLY A 4 -16.02 -30.50 -20.59
N ALA A 5 -16.71 -29.41 -20.23
CA ALA A 5 -16.20 -28.07 -20.43
C ALA A 5 -15.02 -27.84 -19.46
N PRO A 6 -13.87 -27.32 -19.92
CA PRO A 6 -12.83 -26.90 -19.00
C PRO A 6 -13.33 -25.66 -18.24
N SER A 7 -13.39 -25.79 -16.91
CA SER A 7 -13.56 -24.67 -16.01
C SER A 7 -12.25 -23.87 -16.00
N ASP A 8 -12.21 -22.78 -16.78
CA ASP A 8 -11.14 -21.80 -16.66
C ASP A 8 -11.25 -21.12 -15.29
N SER A 9 -10.41 -21.60 -14.38
CA SER A 9 -10.11 -20.94 -13.12
C SER A 9 -9.57 -19.54 -13.43
N ALA A 10 -10.28 -18.51 -12.98
CA ALA A 10 -9.85 -17.13 -13.03
C ALA A 10 -8.52 -16.97 -12.28
N ALA A 11 -7.41 -17.05 -13.02
CA ALA A 11 -6.11 -16.67 -12.52
C ALA A 11 -6.12 -15.16 -12.25
N SER A 12 -5.96 -14.79 -10.99
CA SER A 12 -5.79 -13.41 -10.53
C SER A 12 -4.70 -12.69 -11.34
N SER A 13 -5.07 -11.61 -12.03
CA SER A 13 -4.21 -10.86 -12.97
C SER A 13 -3.32 -9.80 -12.29
N ASP A 14 -2.92 -10.02 -11.03
CA ASP A 14 -2.03 -9.14 -10.24
C ASP A 14 -0.54 -9.27 -10.58
N THR A 15 -0.18 -10.22 -11.45
CA THR A 15 1.20 -10.53 -11.83
C THR A 15 1.97 -9.42 -12.57
N PRO A 16 1.37 -8.59 -13.46
CA PRO A 16 2.14 -7.63 -14.26
C PRO A 16 2.77 -6.50 -13.45
N LEU A 17 2.00 -5.79 -12.61
CA LEU A 17 2.55 -4.68 -11.82
C LEU A 17 3.56 -5.20 -10.80
N LYS A 18 3.23 -6.26 -10.05
CA LYS A 18 4.11 -6.78 -9.01
C LYS A 18 5.47 -7.19 -9.57
N THR A 19 5.47 -7.81 -10.74
CA THR A 19 6.71 -8.19 -11.45
C THR A 19 7.46 -6.96 -11.94
N ASN A 20 6.76 -6.02 -12.61
CA ASN A 20 7.37 -4.80 -13.14
C ASN A 20 7.93 -3.90 -12.02
N LEU A 21 7.27 -3.78 -10.86
CA LEU A 21 7.77 -3.01 -9.71
C LEU A 21 9.03 -3.62 -9.14
N MET A 22 9.02 -4.94 -8.92
CA MET A 22 10.18 -5.64 -8.40
C MET A 22 11.34 -5.53 -9.39
N GLU A 23 11.12 -5.62 -10.69
CA GLU A 23 12.19 -5.48 -11.68
C GLU A 23 12.68 -4.03 -11.87
N THR A 24 11.77 -3.05 -11.79
CA THR A 24 12.08 -1.63 -12.11
C THR A 24 12.58 -0.85 -10.90
N LEU A 25 12.06 -1.12 -9.70
CA LEU A 25 12.34 -0.35 -8.49
C LEU A 25 13.26 -1.05 -7.50
N SER A 26 13.55 -2.34 -7.68
CA SER A 26 14.45 -3.03 -6.74
C SER A 26 15.92 -2.88 -7.16
N SER A 27 16.73 -2.36 -6.24
CA SER A 27 18.12 -2.77 -6.16
C SER A 27 18.18 -4.16 -5.55
N VAL A 28 18.22 -5.19 -6.39
CA VAL A 28 18.40 -6.58 -5.91
C VAL A 28 19.82 -6.72 -5.39
N LYS A 29 19.96 -7.17 -4.15
CA LYS A 29 21.26 -7.56 -3.57
C LYS A 29 21.21 -9.05 -3.20
N ALA A 30 22.31 -9.75 -3.44
CA ALA A 30 22.47 -11.08 -2.92
C ALA A 30 22.61 -11.01 -1.39
N GLY A 31 21.72 -11.68 -0.67
CA GLY A 31 21.69 -11.73 0.78
C GLY A 31 21.91 -13.14 1.34
N PRO A 32 22.09 -13.27 2.66
CA PRO A 32 22.32 -14.55 3.33
C PRO A 32 21.16 -15.57 3.22
N CYS A 33 19.97 -15.13 2.79
CA CYS A 33 18.79 -15.98 2.56
C CYS A 33 18.27 -15.92 1.10
N GLY A 34 19.13 -15.56 0.15
CA GLY A 34 18.77 -15.40 -1.27
C GLY A 34 18.63 -13.93 -1.69
N ASP A 35 17.85 -13.66 -2.73
CA ASP A 35 17.66 -12.31 -3.26
C ASP A 35 16.93 -11.42 -2.25
N GLU A 36 17.52 -10.27 -1.95
CA GLU A 36 16.94 -9.24 -1.10
C GLU A 36 16.54 -8.01 -1.91
N ILE A 37 15.41 -7.42 -1.53
CA ILE A 37 14.83 -6.25 -2.18
C ILE A 37 14.66 -5.14 -1.15
N TYR A 38 14.90 -3.90 -1.60
CA TYR A 38 14.73 -2.72 -0.77
C TYR A 38 13.24 -2.45 -0.50
N CYS A 39 12.87 -2.44 0.78
CA CYS A 39 11.56 -2.00 1.25
C CYS A 39 11.58 -0.48 1.43
N MET A 40 10.76 0.22 0.64
CA MET A 40 10.73 1.67 0.57
C MET A 40 10.22 2.34 1.84
N VAL A 41 9.49 1.59 2.69
CA VAL A 41 8.87 2.09 3.92
C VAL A 41 9.77 1.88 5.14
N THR A 42 10.45 0.74 5.22
CA THR A 42 11.34 0.42 6.36
C THR A 42 12.78 0.85 6.12
N HIS A 43 13.14 1.22 4.88
CA HIS A 43 14.50 1.54 4.44
C HIS A 43 15.50 0.41 4.69
N GLN A 44 15.04 -0.84 4.55
CA GLN A 44 15.88 -2.02 4.73
C GLN A 44 15.82 -2.86 3.46
N HIS A 45 16.94 -3.48 3.09
CA HIS A 45 16.86 -4.66 2.24
C HIS A 45 16.21 -5.77 3.07
N LEU A 46 15.27 -6.50 2.48
CA LEU A 46 14.56 -7.59 3.12
C LEU A 46 14.43 -8.75 2.12
N PRO A 47 14.27 -10.00 2.58
CA PRO A 47 14.11 -11.14 1.67
C PRO A 47 12.97 -10.90 0.68
N ARG A 48 13.21 -11.19 -0.61
CA ARG A 48 12.26 -10.92 -1.70
C ARG A 48 10.84 -11.42 -1.44
N HIS A 49 10.71 -12.59 -0.83
CA HIS A 49 9.41 -13.21 -0.56
C HIS A 49 8.61 -12.50 0.54
N VAL A 50 9.24 -11.66 1.38
CA VAL A 50 8.52 -10.87 2.40
C VAL A 50 8.13 -9.47 1.97
N VAL A 51 8.70 -8.99 0.87
CA VAL A 51 8.39 -7.70 0.27
C VAL A 51 7.36 -7.89 -0.84
N THR A 52 6.33 -7.06 -0.84
CA THR A 52 5.30 -7.03 -1.87
C THR A 52 5.26 -5.66 -2.54
N GLY A 53 4.94 -5.65 -3.83
CA GLY A 53 4.60 -4.44 -4.55
C GLY A 53 3.11 -4.20 -4.44
N GLU A 54 2.71 -3.07 -3.88
CA GLU A 54 1.31 -2.68 -3.74
C GLU A 54 1.00 -1.49 -4.64
N HIS A 55 -0.20 -1.48 -5.24
CA HIS A 55 -0.74 -0.27 -5.85
C HIS A 55 -1.10 0.74 -4.77
N LEU A 56 -0.83 2.03 -5.02
CA LEU A 56 -1.30 3.12 -4.17
C LEU A 56 -2.82 3.35 -4.30
N LEU A 57 -3.41 2.94 -5.42
CA LEU A 57 -4.84 2.94 -5.64
C LEU A 57 -5.37 1.56 -6.01
N PRO A 58 -6.54 1.16 -5.49
CA PRO A 58 -7.14 -0.10 -5.86
C PRO A 58 -7.46 -0.15 -7.35
N ARG A 59 -7.17 -1.30 -7.96
CA ARG A 59 -7.38 -1.53 -9.40
C ARG A 59 -8.81 -1.31 -9.88
N ALA A 60 -9.80 -1.50 -9.00
CA ALA A 60 -11.22 -1.21 -9.28
C ALA A 60 -11.47 0.25 -9.74
N TRP A 61 -10.50 1.14 -9.53
CA TRP A 61 -10.56 2.55 -9.89
C TRP A 61 -9.95 2.84 -11.26
N ASN A 62 -9.56 1.81 -12.01
CA ASN A 62 -8.95 1.96 -13.33
C ASN A 62 -9.81 2.83 -14.27
N THR A 63 -11.13 2.68 -14.23
CA THR A 63 -12.06 3.47 -15.05
C THR A 63 -12.08 4.96 -14.71
N LEU A 64 -11.61 5.34 -13.52
CA LEU A 64 -11.58 6.72 -13.04
C LEU A 64 -10.19 7.35 -13.10
N ASN A 65 -9.16 6.59 -13.51
CA ASN A 65 -7.77 6.99 -13.34
C ASN A 65 -7.41 8.28 -14.09
N LYS A 66 -7.83 8.38 -15.35
CA LYS A 66 -7.58 9.53 -16.22
C LYS A 66 -8.31 10.77 -15.70
N THR A 67 -9.54 10.61 -15.24
CA THR A 67 -10.41 11.71 -14.78
C THR A 67 -9.97 12.24 -13.42
N LEU A 68 -9.64 11.35 -12.48
CA LEU A 68 -9.31 11.75 -11.10
C LEU A 68 -7.83 12.06 -10.90
N PHE A 69 -6.95 11.34 -11.60
CA PHE A 69 -5.50 11.35 -11.31
C PHE A 69 -4.66 11.75 -12.51
N GLY A 70 -5.20 11.74 -13.72
CA GLY A 70 -4.52 12.23 -14.93
C GLY A 70 -3.43 11.31 -15.46
N PHE A 71 -3.50 10.00 -15.17
CA PHE A 71 -2.68 8.98 -15.83
C PHE A 71 -3.58 7.96 -16.53
N ALA A 72 -3.04 7.27 -17.56
CA ALA A 72 -3.80 6.36 -18.40
C ALA A 72 -3.77 4.90 -17.94
N ASP A 73 -2.71 4.50 -17.23
CA ASP A 73 -2.47 3.11 -16.83
C ASP A 73 -2.32 3.00 -15.30
N ILE A 74 -3.19 2.21 -14.67
CA ILE A 74 -3.15 1.95 -13.22
C ILE A 74 -2.04 0.99 -12.83
N ASP A 75 -1.54 0.20 -13.79
CA ASP A 75 -0.44 -0.74 -13.62
C ASP A 75 0.92 -0.08 -13.97
N ASP A 76 0.96 1.24 -14.07
CA ASP A 76 2.21 2.02 -14.14
C ASP A 76 3.01 1.83 -12.85
N VAL A 77 4.32 1.57 -12.97
CA VAL A 77 5.24 1.41 -11.82
C VAL A 77 5.26 2.63 -10.91
N ARG A 78 4.95 3.82 -11.44
CA ARG A 78 4.79 5.04 -10.64
C ARG A 78 3.61 4.96 -9.70
N ASN A 79 2.63 4.10 -9.92
CA ASN A 79 1.51 3.87 -9.00
C ASN A 79 1.81 2.77 -7.97
N GLY A 80 3.04 2.27 -7.91
CA GLY A 80 3.42 1.22 -6.98
C GLY A 80 4.35 1.66 -5.86
N VAL A 81 4.41 0.84 -4.82
CA VAL A 81 5.33 0.99 -3.70
C VAL A 81 5.74 -0.39 -3.19
N LEU A 82 7.03 -0.57 -2.92
CA LEU A 82 7.57 -1.81 -2.35
C LEU A 82 7.55 -1.74 -0.83
N MET A 83 6.79 -2.62 -0.19
CA MET A 83 6.68 -2.64 1.26
C MET A 83 6.65 -4.05 1.84
N LEU A 84 7.02 -4.17 3.12
CA LEU A 84 6.90 -5.42 3.87
C LEU A 84 5.42 -5.85 3.94
N GLY A 85 5.13 -7.14 3.79
CA GLY A 85 3.75 -7.65 3.72
C GLY A 85 2.81 -7.22 4.87
N VAL A 86 3.32 -7.12 6.11
CA VAL A 86 2.50 -6.64 7.25
C VAL A 86 2.14 -5.15 7.12
N ILE A 87 3.00 -4.35 6.49
CA ILE A 87 2.73 -2.94 6.18
C ILE A 87 1.71 -2.85 5.05
N ALA A 88 1.85 -3.66 4.00
CA ALA A 88 0.89 -3.75 2.90
C ALA A 88 -0.53 -4.04 3.38
N ARG A 89 -0.68 -4.99 4.31
CA ARG A 89 -2.01 -5.30 4.88
C ARG A 89 -2.56 -4.17 5.73
N ALA A 90 -1.75 -3.55 6.57
CA ALA A 90 -2.19 -2.38 7.34
C ALA A 90 -2.58 -1.21 6.41
N TYR A 91 -1.87 -1.03 5.30
CA TYR A 91 -2.19 -0.07 4.24
C TYR A 91 -3.54 -0.41 3.57
N ALA A 92 -3.74 -1.65 3.14
CA ALA A 92 -4.97 -2.12 2.52
C ALA A 92 -6.20 -2.03 3.45
N ARG A 93 -6.00 -2.20 4.77
CA ARG A 93 -7.04 -2.05 5.81
C ARG A 93 -7.27 -0.60 6.25
N PHE A 94 -6.63 0.36 5.58
CA PHE A 94 -6.66 1.79 5.89
C PHE A 94 -6.16 2.15 7.29
N GLN A 95 -5.35 1.28 7.93
CA GLN A 95 -4.76 1.53 9.25
C GLN A 95 -3.53 2.42 9.20
N LEU A 96 -2.97 2.62 8.00
CA LEU A 96 -1.96 3.63 7.70
C LEU A 96 -2.24 4.27 6.33
N CYS A 97 -1.69 5.46 6.10
CA CYS A 97 -1.71 6.14 4.81
C CYS A 97 -0.35 6.74 4.46
N LEU A 98 -0.18 7.08 3.18
CA LEU A 98 1.03 7.70 2.64
C LEU A 98 0.67 9.09 2.12
N ILE A 99 1.33 10.13 2.63
CA ILE A 99 0.94 11.53 2.39
C ILE A 99 2.09 12.31 1.76
N PRO A 100 1.87 13.02 0.66
CA PRO A 100 2.86 13.97 0.15
C PRO A 100 2.91 15.18 1.10
N GLN A 101 4.09 15.46 1.64
CA GLN A 101 4.37 16.63 2.48
C GLN A 101 5.42 17.50 1.82
N LEU A 102 5.19 18.81 1.81
CA LEU A 102 6.15 19.78 1.34
C LEU A 102 7.30 19.87 2.35
N VAL A 103 8.52 19.61 1.88
CA VAL A 103 9.76 19.73 2.63
C VAL A 103 10.53 20.94 2.06
N PRO A 104 10.95 21.90 2.90
CA PRO A 104 11.76 23.02 2.43
C PRO A 104 13.08 22.53 1.81
N PRO A 105 13.60 23.17 0.74
CA PRO A 105 13.14 24.45 0.20
C PRO A 105 11.92 24.37 -0.75
N LEU A 106 11.72 23.30 -1.53
CA LEU A 106 10.57 23.12 -2.45
C LEU A 106 10.41 21.64 -2.87
N SER A 107 10.82 20.67 -2.06
CA SER A 107 10.69 19.25 -2.38
C SER A 107 9.45 18.66 -1.74
N TYR A 108 8.97 17.53 -2.26
CA TYR A 108 7.97 16.74 -1.54
C TYR A 108 8.61 15.46 -1.03
N ALA A 109 8.25 15.08 0.18
CA ALA A 109 8.47 13.74 0.70
C ALA A 109 7.14 13.04 0.86
N ILE A 110 7.09 11.75 0.56
CA ILE A 110 5.97 10.93 0.99
C ILE A 110 6.23 10.53 2.44
N VAL A 111 5.27 10.77 3.31
CA VAL A 111 5.38 10.48 4.73
C VAL A 111 4.35 9.44 5.13
N VAL A 112 4.77 8.46 5.92
CA VAL A 112 3.92 7.41 6.45
C VAL A 112 3.14 7.95 7.66
N HIS A 113 1.83 7.72 7.69
CA HIS A 113 0.98 8.08 8.81
C HIS A 113 0.21 6.86 9.31
N VAL A 114 0.57 6.37 10.49
CA VAL A 114 -0.20 5.33 11.19
C VAL A 114 -1.43 5.94 11.87
N LEU A 115 -2.61 5.51 11.41
CA LEU A 115 -3.93 6.01 11.79
C LEU A 115 -4.57 5.18 12.91
N ASP A 116 -4.36 3.86 12.91
CA ASP A 116 -4.88 2.97 13.96
C ASP A 116 -3.96 3.02 15.20
N PRO A 117 -4.43 3.53 16.35
CA PRO A 117 -3.61 3.63 17.56
C PRO A 117 -3.21 2.26 18.11
N ASN A 118 -4.03 1.23 17.90
CA ASN A 118 -3.75 -0.13 18.39
C ASN A 118 -2.59 -0.79 17.64
N LEU A 119 -2.21 -0.23 16.50
CA LEU A 119 -1.13 -0.75 15.68
C LEU A 119 0.24 -0.21 16.13
N ARG A 120 0.29 1.01 16.70
CA ARG A 120 1.54 1.74 16.97
C ARG A 120 2.54 0.95 17.81
N ASN A 121 2.09 0.26 18.85
CA ASN A 121 2.96 -0.47 19.76
C ASN A 121 3.28 -1.90 19.29
N LYS A 122 2.70 -2.34 18.17
CA LYS A 122 2.99 -3.68 17.63
C LYS A 122 4.32 -3.64 16.90
N THR A 123 5.20 -4.59 17.20
CA THR A 123 6.44 -4.76 16.45
C THR A 123 6.13 -5.34 15.07
N LEU A 124 6.85 -4.90 14.04
CA LEU A 124 6.67 -5.40 12.68
C LEU A 124 6.89 -6.92 12.63
N VAL A 125 7.85 -7.43 13.40
CA VAL A 125 8.17 -8.87 13.44
C VAL A 125 7.06 -9.68 14.10
N SER A 126 6.45 -9.18 15.19
CA SER A 126 5.34 -9.90 15.85
C SER A 126 4.09 -10.01 14.98
N ALA A 127 3.92 -9.11 14.01
CA ALA A 127 2.80 -9.12 13.08
C ALA A 127 3.00 -10.10 11.90
N LEU A 128 4.21 -10.67 11.71
CA LEU A 128 4.49 -11.59 10.61
C LEU A 128 3.80 -12.97 10.76
N PRO A 129 3.93 -13.70 11.90
CA PRO A 129 3.55 -15.10 11.96
C PRO A 129 2.04 -15.36 11.88
N GLN A 130 1.21 -14.37 12.22
CA GLN A 130 -0.25 -14.49 12.10
C GLN A 130 -0.73 -14.57 10.65
N GLU A 131 0.11 -14.26 9.66
CA GLU A 131 -0.36 -13.92 8.32
C GLU A 131 0.59 -14.39 7.18
N TYR A 132 1.62 -15.22 7.46
CA TYR A 132 2.47 -15.88 6.44
C TYR A 132 2.10 -17.35 6.18
N GLY A 133 1.35 -17.98 7.08
CA GLY A 133 1.01 -19.41 6.98
C GLY A 133 0.17 -19.82 5.76
N GLU A 134 -0.38 -18.85 5.02
CA GLU A 134 -1.25 -19.13 3.86
C GLU A 134 -0.54 -18.99 2.50
N CYS A 135 0.58 -18.27 2.40
CA CYS A 135 1.17 -17.91 1.09
C CYS A 135 2.47 -18.64 0.74
N CYS A 136 3.14 -19.29 1.69
CA CYS A 136 4.35 -20.07 1.42
C CYS A 136 4.35 -21.34 2.28
N PRO A 137 4.28 -22.54 1.68
CA PRO A 137 4.61 -23.78 2.38
C PRO A 137 6.14 -23.84 2.52
N SER A 138 6.72 -23.01 3.38
CA SER A 138 8.13 -23.08 3.73
C SER A 138 8.36 -24.15 4.80
N ASN A 139 9.47 -24.84 4.67
CA ASN A 139 10.01 -25.76 5.65
C ASN A 139 10.25 -24.98 6.95
N ALA A 140 9.88 -25.51 8.11
CA ALA A 140 9.98 -24.81 9.40
C ALA A 140 11.40 -24.28 9.74
N ALA A 141 12.45 -24.86 9.14
CA ALA A 141 13.82 -24.36 9.25
C ALA A 141 14.03 -23.01 8.54
N ASP A 142 13.41 -22.81 7.38
CA ASP A 142 13.51 -21.57 6.60
C ASP A 142 12.75 -20.45 7.32
N ASP A 143 11.62 -20.77 7.95
CA ASP A 143 10.84 -19.83 8.76
C ASP A 143 11.62 -19.35 10.00
N ALA A 144 12.36 -20.26 10.65
CA ALA A 144 13.20 -19.91 11.80
C ALA A 144 14.35 -18.98 11.39
N GLN A 145 15.00 -19.27 10.26
CA GLN A 145 16.08 -18.43 9.73
C GLN A 145 15.56 -17.06 9.27
N LEU A 146 14.41 -17.04 8.58
CA LEU A 146 13.74 -15.81 8.17
C LEU A 146 13.34 -14.97 9.40
N THR A 147 12.74 -15.58 10.39
CA THR A 147 12.34 -14.91 11.64
C THR A 147 13.56 -14.34 12.35
N ALA A 148 14.67 -15.08 12.43
CA ALA A 148 15.91 -14.59 13.03
C ALA A 148 16.49 -13.40 12.24
N LEU A 149 16.50 -13.46 10.91
CA LEU A 149 16.95 -12.36 10.05
C LEU A 149 16.08 -11.11 10.24
N LEU A 150 14.75 -11.27 10.21
CA LEU A 150 13.82 -10.16 10.39
C LEU A 150 13.87 -9.61 11.82
N THR A 151 14.07 -10.45 12.83
CA THR A 151 14.31 -10.00 14.21
C THR A 151 15.59 -9.19 14.30
N THR A 152 16.65 -9.59 13.60
CA THR A 152 17.93 -8.86 13.58
C THR A 152 17.77 -7.48 12.93
N ARG A 153 16.98 -7.35 11.86
CA ARG A 153 16.82 -6.10 11.11
C ARG A 153 15.71 -5.19 11.63
N LEU A 154 14.63 -5.76 12.15
CA LEU A 154 13.37 -5.09 12.47
C LEU A 154 12.83 -5.42 13.87
N GLY A 155 13.52 -6.23 14.67
CA GLY A 155 12.98 -6.79 15.92
C GLY A 155 12.55 -5.74 16.96
N GLY A 156 13.19 -4.58 16.97
CA GLY A 156 12.79 -3.43 17.80
C GLY A 156 11.83 -2.46 17.10
N THR A 157 11.62 -2.58 15.80
CA THR A 157 10.83 -1.63 15.00
C THR A 157 9.35 -1.90 15.16
N THR A 158 8.62 -0.88 15.58
CA THR A 158 7.17 -0.85 15.70
C THR A 158 6.52 -0.12 14.52
N PHE A 159 5.21 -0.26 14.35
CA PHE A 159 4.49 0.63 13.43
C PHE A 159 4.56 2.09 13.89
N GLY A 160 4.62 2.36 15.20
CA GLY A 160 4.78 3.70 15.76
C GLY A 160 6.07 4.37 15.27
N ASP A 161 7.16 3.61 15.14
CA ASP A 161 8.44 4.12 14.63
C ASP A 161 8.39 4.48 13.15
N LEU A 162 7.41 3.94 12.39
CA LEU A 162 7.16 4.32 11.00
C LEU A 162 6.34 5.61 10.90
N HIS A 163 5.63 6.02 11.95
CA HIS A 163 4.80 7.23 11.87
C HIS A 163 5.69 8.47 11.71
N GLY A 164 5.47 9.24 10.65
CA GLY A 164 6.26 10.41 10.30
C GLY A 164 7.53 10.11 9.50
N THR A 165 7.84 8.85 9.21
CA THR A 165 9.01 8.52 8.37
C THR A 165 8.73 8.78 6.90
N LYS A 166 9.78 9.14 6.16
CA LYS A 166 9.72 9.29 4.71
C LYS A 166 9.65 7.92 4.04
N VAL A 167 9.03 7.83 2.87
CA VAL A 167 9.18 6.69 1.94
C VAL A 167 10.26 7.05 0.93
N THR A 168 11.22 6.16 0.73
CA THR A 168 12.34 6.39 -0.20
C THR A 168 12.42 5.26 -1.23
N ALA A 169 12.58 5.59 -2.51
CA ALA A 169 12.72 4.58 -3.58
C ALA A 169 14.16 4.08 -3.74
N ASP A 170 15.12 4.86 -3.25
CA ASP A 170 16.56 4.63 -3.44
C ASP A 170 17.27 4.80 -2.08
N PRO A 171 18.00 3.78 -1.60
CA PRO A 171 18.74 3.87 -0.34
C PRO A 171 19.91 4.87 -0.39
N ASP A 172 20.48 5.10 -1.58
CA ASP A 172 21.66 5.93 -1.80
C ASP A 172 21.27 7.36 -2.21
N ARG A 173 20.05 7.55 -2.75
CA ARG A 173 19.44 8.87 -2.96
C ARG A 173 18.40 9.17 -1.88
N GLN A 174 18.88 9.66 -0.73
CA GLN A 174 18.03 10.34 0.25
C GLN A 174 17.38 11.62 -0.28
N THR A 175 17.83 12.11 -1.43
CA THR A 175 17.31 13.32 -2.05
C THR A 175 16.00 13.00 -2.75
N ASP A 176 14.93 13.29 -2.02
CA ASP A 176 13.62 13.79 -2.43
C ASP A 176 13.10 13.33 -3.80
N TYR A 177 11.83 12.91 -3.83
CA TYR A 177 11.05 12.98 -5.07
C TYR A 177 11.38 14.33 -5.69
N PRO A 178 11.89 14.37 -6.93
CA PRO A 178 12.41 15.60 -7.49
C PRO A 178 11.35 16.71 -7.31
N SER A 179 11.78 17.96 -7.20
CA SER A 179 10.94 19.16 -7.13
C SER A 179 10.09 19.32 -8.39
N ASP A 180 9.31 18.30 -8.70
CA ASP A 180 9.04 17.85 -10.04
C ASP A 180 7.57 18.12 -10.31
N PRO A 181 7.25 18.88 -11.36
CA PRO A 181 5.89 18.95 -11.88
C PRO A 181 5.26 17.56 -12.14
N LEU A 182 6.06 16.48 -12.22
CA LEU A 182 5.62 15.09 -12.30
C LEU A 182 4.97 14.52 -11.02
N LEU A 183 5.06 15.19 -9.87
CA LEU A 183 4.21 14.82 -8.73
C LEU A 183 2.73 15.04 -9.04
N GLY A 184 2.36 15.79 -10.08
CA GLY A 184 0.97 16.08 -10.42
C GLY A 184 0.05 14.84 -10.34
N PRO A 185 0.26 13.79 -11.15
CA PRO A 185 -0.54 12.57 -11.03
C PRO A 185 -0.32 11.79 -9.73
N TYR A 186 0.92 11.68 -9.27
CA TYR A 186 1.29 10.82 -8.15
C TYR A 186 0.91 11.37 -6.77
N ALA A 187 1.16 12.64 -6.50
CA ALA A 187 0.67 13.34 -5.32
C ALA A 187 -0.87 13.37 -5.29
N ARG A 188 -1.54 13.49 -6.45
CA ARG A 188 -2.99 13.32 -6.52
C ARG A 188 -3.40 11.93 -6.04
N VAL A 189 -2.77 10.86 -6.53
CA VAL A 189 -3.04 9.49 -6.08
C VAL A 189 -2.95 9.36 -4.55
N LEU A 190 -1.81 9.75 -3.98
CA LEU A 190 -1.57 9.65 -2.55
C LEU A 190 -2.57 10.47 -1.74
N TYR A 191 -2.93 11.65 -2.24
CA TYR A 191 -3.93 12.50 -1.63
C TYR A 191 -5.31 11.82 -1.58
N TRP A 192 -5.75 11.22 -2.69
CA TRP A 192 -7.03 10.52 -2.76
C TRP A 192 -7.07 9.28 -1.88
N GLN A 193 -5.96 8.55 -1.83
CA GLN A 193 -5.78 7.45 -0.90
C GLN A 193 -5.89 7.94 0.54
N THR A 194 -5.27 9.09 0.87
CA THR A 194 -5.36 9.69 2.20
C THR A 194 -6.80 10.07 2.56
N LEU A 195 -7.56 10.69 1.65
CA LEU A 195 -8.98 11.00 1.89
C LEU A 195 -9.79 9.74 2.19
N ARG A 196 -9.56 8.66 1.44
CA ARG A 196 -10.22 7.38 1.70
C ARG A 196 -9.87 6.85 3.09
N CYS A 197 -8.58 6.86 3.45
CA CYS A 197 -8.14 6.47 4.78
C CYS A 197 -8.79 7.33 5.88
N MET A 198 -8.94 8.63 5.68
CA MET A 198 -9.58 9.52 6.65
C MET A 198 -11.07 9.21 6.81
N CYS A 199 -11.79 8.92 5.73
CA CYS A 199 -13.18 8.49 5.79
C CYS A 199 -13.34 7.18 6.57
N GLU A 200 -12.49 6.19 6.28
CA GLU A 200 -12.47 4.90 6.96
C GLU A 200 -12.11 5.05 8.45
N ALA A 201 -11.10 5.86 8.76
CA ALA A 201 -10.71 6.19 10.13
C ALA A 201 -11.87 6.80 10.93
N ARG A 202 -12.62 7.72 10.31
CA ARG A 202 -13.82 8.33 10.93
C ARG A 202 -14.90 7.29 11.19
N GLN A 203 -15.19 6.41 10.24
CA GLN A 203 -16.17 5.34 10.41
C GLN A 203 -15.78 4.38 11.55
N LYS A 204 -14.48 4.08 11.66
CA LYS A 204 -13.90 3.26 12.73
C LYS A 204 -13.70 4.02 14.05
N ARG A 205 -14.09 5.31 14.10
CA ARG A 205 -13.99 6.18 15.28
C ARG A 205 -12.57 6.30 15.84
N TRP A 206 -11.56 6.28 14.96
CA TRP A 206 -10.20 6.60 15.39
C TRP A 206 -10.11 8.09 15.75
N PRO A 207 -9.29 8.47 16.76
CA PRO A 207 -9.31 9.84 17.26
C PRO A 207 -8.86 10.88 16.22
N ALA A 208 -9.45 12.08 16.28
CA ALA A 208 -9.34 13.10 15.24
C ALA A 208 -7.97 13.78 15.18
N GLU A 209 -7.25 13.83 16.31
CA GLU A 209 -5.86 14.31 16.42
C GLU A 209 -4.87 13.51 15.56
N PHE A 210 -5.26 12.33 15.10
CA PHE A 210 -4.46 11.48 14.22
C PHE A 210 -4.74 11.70 12.74
N LEU A 211 -5.72 12.55 12.41
CA LEU A 211 -6.01 12.87 11.03
C LEU A 211 -5.03 13.95 10.52
N PRO A 212 -4.28 13.68 9.44
CA PRO A 212 -3.35 14.64 8.87
C PRO A 212 -4.11 15.91 8.45
N GLN A 213 -3.58 17.08 8.82
CA GLN A 213 -4.06 18.35 8.27
C GLN A 213 -3.61 18.43 6.82
N LEU A 214 -4.53 18.17 5.89
CA LEU A 214 -4.30 18.32 4.47
C LEU A 214 -4.61 19.75 4.06
N ASP A 215 -3.63 20.45 3.47
CA ASP A 215 -3.90 21.73 2.80
C ASP A 215 -4.42 21.48 1.38
N ILE A 216 -5.74 21.30 1.32
CA ILE A 216 -6.52 20.93 0.15
C ILE A 216 -6.44 21.97 -0.97
N ALA A 217 -6.31 23.26 -0.61
CA ALA A 217 -6.36 24.36 -1.56
C ALA A 217 -5.08 24.52 -2.39
N SER A 218 -3.97 23.93 -1.92
CA SER A 218 -2.64 24.08 -2.51
C SER A 218 -2.39 23.23 -3.78
N ILE A 219 -3.25 22.23 -4.08
CA ILE A 219 -2.84 21.09 -4.91
C ILE A 219 -3.11 21.24 -6.41
N ALA A 220 -4.18 21.94 -6.87
CA ALA A 220 -4.37 22.30 -8.30
C ALA A 220 -5.74 22.97 -8.60
N PRO A 221 -5.87 23.67 -9.75
CA PRO A 221 -7.16 24.05 -10.34
C PRO A 221 -8.08 22.85 -10.69
N GLY A 222 -9.40 23.04 -10.63
CA GLY A 222 -10.42 22.00 -10.91
C GLY A 222 -10.57 20.94 -9.82
N TYR A 223 -9.99 21.19 -8.64
CA TYR A 223 -9.90 20.22 -7.57
C TYR A 223 -11.24 19.96 -6.86
N ALA A 224 -12.01 21.01 -6.54
CA ALA A 224 -13.30 20.88 -5.86
C ALA A 224 -14.29 20.00 -6.65
N GLU A 225 -14.30 20.15 -7.97
CA GLU A 225 -15.11 19.32 -8.86
C GLU A 225 -14.74 17.84 -8.75
N ARG A 226 -13.44 17.52 -8.75
CA ARG A 226 -12.99 16.13 -8.59
C ARG A 226 -13.33 15.56 -7.21
N VAL A 227 -13.23 16.36 -6.13
CA VAL A 227 -13.70 15.97 -4.76
C VAL A 227 -15.17 15.59 -4.78
N ASN A 228 -15.99 16.40 -5.44
CA ASN A 228 -17.41 16.09 -5.57
C ASN A 228 -17.63 14.79 -6.36
N VAL A 229 -16.89 14.57 -7.46
CA VAL A 229 -16.94 13.32 -8.23
C VAL A 229 -16.53 12.13 -7.36
N TRP A 230 -15.46 12.23 -6.58
CA TRP A 230 -15.02 11.17 -5.68
C TRP A 230 -16.04 10.89 -4.58
N GLN A 231 -16.57 11.92 -3.92
CA GLN A 231 -17.59 11.77 -2.89
C GLN A 231 -18.83 11.07 -3.46
N ALA A 232 -19.24 11.44 -4.68
CA ALA A 232 -20.36 10.79 -5.36
C ALA A 232 -20.07 9.30 -5.70
N CYS A 233 -18.82 8.97 -6.05
CA CYS A 233 -18.42 7.61 -6.42
C CYS A 233 -18.12 6.70 -5.21
N SER A 234 -17.53 7.23 -4.13
CA SER A 234 -17.09 6.43 -2.97
C SER A 234 -18.27 5.78 -2.24
N HIS A 235 -19.41 6.47 -2.15
CA HIS A 235 -20.64 5.92 -1.59
C HIS A 235 -21.18 4.70 -2.37
N ARG A 236 -20.90 4.60 -3.68
CA ARG A 236 -21.36 3.48 -4.51
C ARG A 236 -20.50 2.23 -4.34
N VAL A 237 -19.18 2.40 -4.18
CA VAL A 237 -18.23 1.29 -4.06
C VAL A 237 -18.31 0.65 -2.66
N SER A 238 -18.42 1.44 -1.59
CA SER A 238 -18.59 0.89 -0.24
C SER A 238 -19.89 0.09 -0.06
N GLY A 239 -20.95 0.43 -0.82
CA GLY A 239 -22.20 -0.34 -0.83
C GLY A 239 -22.09 -1.69 -1.54
N ALA A 240 -21.33 -1.78 -2.64
CA ALA A 240 -21.16 -3.01 -3.40
C ALA A 240 -20.30 -4.07 -2.66
N VAL A 241 -19.26 -3.63 -1.94
CA VAL A 241 -18.42 -4.55 -1.14
C VAL A 241 -19.16 -5.09 0.07
N ALA A 242 -20.08 -4.30 0.66
CA ALA A 242 -20.92 -4.76 1.76
C ALA A 242 -22.01 -5.75 1.31
N SER A 243 -22.55 -5.61 0.10
CA SER A 243 -23.53 -6.56 -0.45
C SER A 243 -22.90 -7.91 -0.80
N ASP A 244 -21.65 -7.94 -1.25
CA ASP A 244 -20.94 -9.20 -1.54
C ASP A 244 -20.52 -9.93 -0.25
N ALA A 245 -20.30 -9.22 0.86
CA ALA A 245 -20.00 -9.81 2.17
C ALA A 245 -21.26 -10.31 2.94
N ALA A 246 -22.45 -9.89 2.53
CA ALA A 246 -23.73 -10.28 3.15
C ALA A 246 -24.48 -11.39 2.38
N GLY A 247 -23.94 -11.85 1.24
CA GLY A 247 -24.56 -12.82 0.35
C GLY A 247 -24.02 -14.24 0.52
N SER A 248 -23.95 -14.76 1.74
CA SER A 248 -23.69 -16.19 1.97
C SER A 248 -24.31 -16.64 3.27
N ASP A 249 -25.62 -16.55 3.38
CA ASP A 249 -26.39 -17.42 4.25
C ASP A 249 -27.80 -17.59 3.68
N GLU A 250 -28.29 -18.82 3.74
CA GLU A 250 -29.65 -19.28 3.46
C GLU A 250 -30.08 -19.43 1.98
N VAL A 251 -29.87 -20.65 1.45
CA VAL A 251 -31.01 -21.43 0.91
C VAL A 251 -30.80 -22.90 1.32
N SER A 252 -31.55 -23.33 2.33
CA SER A 252 -31.88 -24.75 2.54
C SER A 252 -33.37 -24.89 2.30
N ASP A 253 -33.73 -25.69 1.30
CA ASP A 253 -34.92 -26.54 1.27
C ASP A 253 -34.69 -27.66 0.24
#